data_AF-A0A7W9IDM3-F1
#
_entry.id   AF-A0A7W9IDM3-F1
#
_cell.length_a   1.000
_cell.length_b   1.000
_cell.length_c   1.000
_cell.angle_alpha   90.00
_cell.angle_beta   90.00
_cell.angle_gamma   90.00
#
_symmetry.space_group_name_H-M   'P 1'
#
loop_
_entity.id
_entity.type
_entity.pdbx_description
1 polymer ?
#
loop_
_entity_poly.entity_id
_entity_poly.type
_entity_poly.pdbx_seq_one_letter_code
_entity_poly.pdbx_strand_id
1 'polypeptide(L)' 'MEVRVRNAVSQGSAPITGQVIDSPAPLAEMLRELATLPPDDPTRTPRTACAARVKPRRCRRPRPWPRRSGTPPACR' A
#
# COMPACT_ATOMS: atom_id res chain seq x y z
N MET A 1 -12.13 -3.75 -1.14
CA MET A 1 -11.69 -2.33 -1.17
C MET A 1 -11.85 -1.63 0.18
N GLU A 2 -12.83 -2.01 1.00
CA GLU A 2 -13.15 -1.40 2.30
C GLU A 2 -11.96 -1.17 3.24
N VAL A 3 -11.03 -2.13 3.35
CA VAL A 3 -9.84 -1.98 4.21
C VAL A 3 -8.98 -0.78 3.80
N ARG A 4 -8.83 -0.52 2.49
CA ARG A 4 -8.04 0.62 1.99
C ARG A 4 -8.72 1.95 2.25
N VAL A 5 -10.05 1.99 2.15
CA VAL A 5 -10.86 3.18 2.48
C VAL A 5 -10.79 3.49 3.97
N ARG A 6 -10.88 2.47 4.83
CA ARG A 6 -10.77 2.63 6.29
C ARG A 6 -9.38 3.11 6.74
N ASN A 7 -8.34 2.69 6.03
CA ASN A 7 -6.95 3.07 6.33
C ASN A 7 -6.47 4.29 5.52
N ALA A 8 -7.37 5.00 4.84
CA ALA A 8 -7.00 6.18 4.07
C ALA A 8 -6.50 7.29 5.01
N VAL A 9 -5.40 7.92 4.64
CA VAL A 9 -4.85 9.07 5.38
C VAL A 9 -5.80 10.26 5.27
N SER A 10 -5.88 11.06 6.33
CA SER A 10 -6.65 12.30 6.41
C SER A 10 -5.74 13.48 6.77
N GLN A 11 -6.21 14.71 6.59
CA GLN A 11 -5.47 15.89 7.06
C GLN A 11 -5.14 15.78 8.57
N GLY A 12 -3.94 16.20 8.95
CA GLY A 12 -3.40 16.05 10.31
C GLY A 12 -2.82 14.67 10.61
N SER A 13 -2.91 13.71 9.68
CA SER A 13 -2.25 12.41 9.86
C SER A 13 -0.73 12.55 9.83
N ALA A 14 -0.05 11.79 10.69
CA ALA A 14 1.40 11.62 10.67
C ALA A 14 1.73 10.20 10.16
N PRO A 15 2.08 10.03 8.87
CA PRO A 15 2.56 8.77 8.34
C PRO A 15 3.93 8.43 8.95
N ILE A 16 4.47 7.24 8.63
CA ILE A 16 5.72 6.71 9.22
C ILE A 16 6.93 7.64 9.10
N THR A 17 6.92 8.57 8.15
CA THR A 17 7.96 9.59 7.98
C THR A 17 7.93 10.68 9.05
N GLY A 18 6.88 10.77 9.86
CA GLY A 18 6.66 11.80 10.87
C GLY A 18 6.20 13.15 10.31
N GLN A 19 6.01 13.27 8.99
CA GLN A 19 5.60 14.52 8.34
C GLN A 19 4.08 14.70 8.45
N VAL A 20 3.62 15.78 9.06
CA VAL A 20 2.18 16.04 9.17
C VAL A 20 1.62 16.46 7.82
N ILE A 21 0.51 15.83 7.41
CA ILE A 21 -0.25 16.26 6.24
C ILE A 21 -1.07 17.49 6.63
N ASP A 22 -0.62 18.68 6.26
CA ASP A 22 -1.27 19.96 6.58
C ASP A 22 -2.38 20.34 5.58
N SER A 23 -2.38 19.72 4.40
CA SER A 23 -3.34 19.92 3.33
C SER A 23 -4.53 18.95 3.42
N PRO A 24 -5.71 19.33 2.88
CA PRO A 24 -6.86 18.44 2.84
C PRO A 24 -6.53 17.19 2.01
N ALA A 25 -6.67 16.02 2.62
CA ALA A 25 -6.42 14.73 1.99
C ALA A 25 -7.73 13.92 1.88
N PRO A 26 -8.61 14.20 0.90
CA PRO A 26 -9.89 13.50 0.72
C PRO A 26 -9.72 12.10 0.10
N LEU A 27 -8.67 11.37 0.51
CA LEU A 27 -8.26 10.12 -0.13
C LEU A 27 -9.33 9.03 0.02
N ALA A 28 -10.07 9.00 1.12
CA ALA A 28 -11.14 8.05 1.34
C ALA A 28 -12.26 8.17 0.28
N GLU A 29 -12.65 9.40 -0.10
CA GLU A 29 -13.68 9.66 -1.10
C GLU A 29 -13.17 9.35 -2.50
N MET A 30 -11.96 9.80 -2.83
CA MET A 30 -11.32 9.48 -4.09
C MET A 30 -11.21 7.95 -4.31
N LEU A 31 -10.91 7.19 -3.26
CA LEU A 31 -10.86 5.72 -3.34
C LEU A 31 -12.24 5.07 -3.53
N ARG A 32 -13.32 5.71 -3.06
CA ARG A 32 -14.69 5.24 -3.33
C ARG A 32 -15.08 5.53 -4.77
N GLU A 33 -14.76 6.70 -5.30
CA GLU A 33 -14.99 7.07 -6.70
C GLU A 33 -14.19 6.16 -7.64
N LEU A 34 -12.92 5.91 -7.35
CA LEU A 34 -12.08 5.01 -8.14
C LEU A 34 -12.65 3.58 -8.19
N ALA A 35 -13.31 3.13 -7.11
CA ALA A 35 -13.91 1.81 -7.06
C ALA A 35 -15.14 1.66 -7.99
N THR A 36 -15.70 2.76 -8.50
CA THR A 36 -16.80 2.74 -9.48
C THR A 36 -16.31 2.74 -10.92
N LEU A 37 -15.04 3.07 -11.14
CA LEU A 37 -14.43 3.04 -12.46
C LEU A 37 -14.21 1.58 -12.92
N PRO A 38 -14.30 1.32 -14.24
CA PRO A 38 -13.95 0.01 -14.77
C PRO A 38 -12.50 -0.33 -14.42
N PRO A 39 -12.20 -1.61 -14.12
CA PRO A 39 -10.85 -2.02 -13.78
C PRO A 39 -9.89 -1.72 -14.94
N ASP A 40 -8.69 -1.25 -14.61
CA ASP A 40 -7.65 -0.98 -15.60
C ASP A 40 -7.19 -2.28 -16.29
N ASP A 41 -6.68 -2.15 -17.52
CA ASP A 41 -6.22 -3.27 -18.32
C ASP A 41 -4.90 -3.82 -17.73
N PRO A 42 -4.84 -5.11 -17.33
CA PRO A 42 -3.67 -5.69 -16.69
C PRO A 42 -2.44 -5.78 -17.61
N THR A 43 -2.61 -5.63 -18.92
CA THR A 43 -1.53 -5.65 -19.93
C THR A 43 -1.01 -4.25 -20.26
N ARG A 44 -1.71 -3.21 -19.82
CA ARG A 44 -1.31 -1.82 -20.03
C ARG A 44 -0.13 -1.48 -19.13
N THR A 45 1.08 -1.60 -19.68
CA THR A 45 2.27 -1.07 -19.03
C THR A 45 2.18 0.47 -18.96
N PRO A 46 2.33 1.10 -17.78
CA PRO A 46 2.30 2.55 -17.67
C PRO A 46 3.46 3.17 -18.46
N ARG A 47 3.14 4.16 -19.30
CA ARG A 47 4.05 4.77 -20.30
C ARG A 47 5.13 5.69 -19.73
N THR A 48 5.56 5.50 -18.48
CA THR A 48 6.68 6.22 -17.87
C THR A 48 7.28 5.41 -16.73
N ALA A 49 8.20 4.51 -17.08
CA ALA A 49 9.41 4.35 -16.29
C ALA A 49 10.51 5.03 -17.10
N CYS A 50 10.85 6.28 -16.77
CA CYS A 50 12.24 6.70 -16.93
C CYS A 50 13.02 5.69 -16.07
N ALA A 51 13.61 4.70 -16.73
CA ALA A 51 14.21 3.55 -16.08
C ALA A 51 15.39 4.03 -15.25
N ALA A 52 15.14 4.29 -13.96
CA ALA A 52 16.20 4.28 -12.97
C ALA A 52 16.86 2.92 -13.10
N ARG A 53 18.06 2.91 -13.65
CA ARG A 53 18.92 1.74 -13.79
C ARG A 53 19.27 1.25 -12.38
N VAL A 54 18.37 0.47 -11.79
CA VAL A 54 18.64 -0.27 -10.55
C VAL A 54 19.67 -1.32 -10.91
N LYS A 55 20.95 -1.06 -10.60
CA LYS A 55 21.98 -2.11 -10.63
C LYS A 55 21.46 -3.25 -9.74
N PRO A 56 21.46 -4.52 -10.20
CA PRO A 56 21.07 -5.62 -9.35
C PRO A 56 22.11 -5.76 -8.24
N ARG A 57 21.88 -5.11 -7.10
CA ARG A 57 22.52 -5.52 -5.85
C ARG A 57 22.03 -6.95 -5.64
N ARG A 58 22.97 -7.92 -5.67
CA ARG A 58 22.70 -9.36 -5.47
C ARG A 58 21.52 -9.53 -4.53
N CYS A 59 20.37 -9.94 -5.07
CA CYS A 59 19.21 -10.27 -4.26
C CYS A 59 19.62 -11.44 -3.37
N ARG A 60 19.95 -11.17 -2.11
CA ARG A 60 19.92 -12.24 -1.10
C ARG A 60 18.48 -12.70 -1.08
N ARG A 61 18.26 -13.97 -1.43
CA ARG A 61 16.97 -14.64 -1.36
C ARG A 61 16.26 -14.23 -0.05
N PRO A 62 15.02 -13.69 -0.08
CA PRO A 62 14.31 -13.44 1.15
C PRO A 62 14.17 -14.75 1.93
N ARG A 63 14.39 -14.69 3.25
CA ARG A 63 14.11 -15.85 4.11
C ARG A 63 12.64 -16.23 3.90
N PRO A 64 12.31 -17.54 3.84
CA PRO A 64 10.91 -17.94 3.81
C PRO A 64 10.19 -17.33 5.01
N TRP A 65 9.00 -16.76 4.76
CA TRP A 65 8.16 -16.24 5.84
C TRP A 65 7.95 -17.35 6.88
N PRO A 66 8.14 -17.08 8.17
CA PRO A 66 7.82 -18.07 9.18
C PRO A 66 6.33 -18.40 9.06
N ARG A 67 6.01 -19.68 8.84
CA ARG A 67 4.64 -20.16 9.03
C ARG A 67 4.29 -19.80 10.48
N ARG A 68 3.33 -18.88 10.70
CA ARG A 68 2.70 -18.72 12.01
C ARG A 68 1.94 -20.01 12.30
N SER A 69 2.61 -21.02 12.86
CA SER A 69 1.96 -22.04 13.66
C SER A 69 1.76 -21.43 15.05
N GLY A 70 0.84 -20.48 15.14
CA GLY A 70 0.36 -19.96 16.41
C GLY A 70 -1.02 -20.53 16.63
N THR A 71 -1.12 -21.58 17.45
CA THR A 71 -2.34 -21.87 18.20
C THR A 71 -2.78 -20.57 18.90
N PRO A 72 -4.08 -20.22 18.89
CA PRO A 72 -4.54 -19.07 19.66
C PRO A 72 -4.18 -19.28 21.13
N PRO A 73 -3.79 -18.22 21.88
CA PRO A 73 -3.57 -18.37 23.30
C PRO A 73 -4.88 -18.81 23.95
N ALA A 74 -4.87 -19.99 24.56
CA ALA A 74 -5.95 -20.40 25.44
C ALA A 74 -5.97 -19.43 26.62
N CYS A 75 -7.10 -18.77 26.85
CA CYS A 75 -7.33 -17.97 28.03
C CYS A 75 -7.44 -18.91 29.26
N ARG A 76 -6.35 -19.10 30.00
CA ARG A 76 -6.28 -19.05 31.48
C ARG A 76 -4.91 -19.42 32.00
#